data_AF-A0A2K3MH20-F1
#
_entry.id   AF-A0A2K3MH20-F1
#
_cell.length_a   1.000
_cell.length_b   1.000
_cell.length_c   1.000
_cell.angle_alpha   90.00
_cell.angle_beta   90.00
_cell.angle_gamma   90.00
#
_symmetry.space_group_name_H-M   'P 1'
#
loop_
_entity.id
_entity.type
_entity.pdbx_description
1 polymer ?
#
loop_
_entity_poly.entity_id
_entity_poly.type
_entity_poly.pdbx_seq_one_letter_code
_entity_poly.pdbx_strand_id
1 'polypeptide(L)'
;MKLSERLKSYTWFIKASYKDDDKEVEVYGTRFALKNDKTTLWKSIEESDLVLITSAHYFPKFPRSIAVRRFDDNSFLEAEVLDRKARWDTTLLVVKGANCGNYAEFCDDGSISDCQTLLQKGCSGGPIINTHGKVVGMLVGEFDGCPT
;
A
#
# COMPACT_ATOMS: atom_id res chain seq x y z
N MET A 1 17.65 13.42 3.02
CA MET A 1 16.20 13.23 3.17
C MET A 1 15.95 12.55 4.50
N LYS A 2 15.06 13.09 5.35
CA LYS A 2 14.68 12.45 6.62
C LYS A 2 13.94 11.14 6.35
N LEU A 3 14.02 10.15 7.25
CA LEU A 3 13.35 8.86 7.06
C LEU A 3 11.84 9.01 6.84
N SER A 4 11.23 9.96 7.55
CA SER A 4 9.81 10.31 7.42
C SER A 4 9.46 10.91 6.05
N GLU A 5 10.35 11.69 5.43
CA GLU A 5 10.17 12.22 4.08
C GLU A 5 10.30 11.11 3.04
N ARG A 6 11.26 10.18 3.24
CA ARG A 6 11.41 8.99 2.39
C ARG A 6 10.14 8.15 2.43
N LEU A 7 9.64 7.84 3.62
CA LEU A 7 8.40 7.09 3.81
C LEU A 7 7.21 7.77 3.13
N LYS A 8 7.06 9.09 3.29
CA LYS A 8 6.00 9.86 2.62
C LYS A 8 6.05 9.75 1.09
N SER A 9 7.25 9.67 0.51
CA SER A 9 7.43 9.74 -0.94
C SER A 9 6.83 8.58 -1.74
N TYR A 10 6.65 7.41 -1.11
CA TYR A 10 6.07 6.22 -1.75
C TYR A 10 4.84 5.67 -1.03
N THR A 11 4.37 6.32 0.04
CA THR A 11 3.19 5.86 0.78
C THR A 11 1.95 6.57 0.25
N TRP A 12 0.90 5.80 -0.01
CA TRP A 12 -0.36 6.24 -0.59
C TRP A 12 -1.50 5.95 0.39
N PHE A 13 -2.50 6.84 0.39
CA PHE A 13 -3.76 6.61 1.08
C PHE A 13 -4.72 5.90 0.14
N ILE A 14 -5.51 4.98 0.66
CA ILE A 14 -6.58 4.32 -0.08
C ILE A 14 -7.93 4.62 0.54
N LYS A 15 -8.92 4.56 -0.33
CA LYS A 15 -10.33 4.43 0.00
C LYS A 15 -10.88 3.27 -0.82
N ALA A 16 -11.57 2.34 -0.19
CA ALA A 16 -12.36 1.35 -0.92
C ALA A 16 -13.80 1.38 -0.45
N SER A 17 -14.72 1.24 -1.39
CA SER A 17 -16.14 1.10 -1.10
C SER A 17 -16.62 -0.30 -1.45
N TYR A 18 -17.53 -0.82 -0.66
CA TYR A 18 -18.20 -2.09 -0.91
C TYR A 18 -19.61 -2.09 -0.33
N LYS A 19 -20.42 -3.04 -0.79
CA LYS A 19 -21.76 -3.27 -0.25
C LYS A 19 -21.68 -4.34 0.83
N ASP A 20 -22.16 -4.00 2.02
CA ASP A 20 -22.33 -4.91 3.16
C ASP A 20 -23.82 -4.92 3.52
N ASP A 21 -24.46 -6.07 3.36
CA ASP A 21 -25.92 -6.19 3.30
C ASP A 21 -26.55 -5.15 2.36
N ASP A 22 -27.26 -4.16 2.88
CA ASP A 22 -27.87 -3.05 2.12
C ASP A 22 -27.22 -1.69 2.37
N LYS A 23 -26.06 -1.67 3.03
CA LYS A 23 -25.30 -0.45 3.31
C LYS A 23 -24.06 -0.37 2.45
N GLU A 24 -23.77 0.84 1.99
CA GLU A 24 -22.46 1.14 1.42
C GLU A 24 -21.49 1.44 2.57
N VAL A 25 -20.38 0.71 2.58
CA VAL A 25 -19.33 0.84 3.58
C VAL A 25 -18.08 1.34 2.88
N GLU A 26 -17.44 2.34 3.47
CA GLU A 26 -16.13 2.83 3.05
C GLU A 26 -15.07 2.48 4.10
N VAL A 27 -13.91 2.03 3.62
CA VAL A 27 -12.74 1.71 4.44
C VAL A 27 -11.50 2.43 3.93
N TYR A 28 -10.60 2.78 4.86
CA TYR A 28 -9.51 3.71 4.65
C TYR A 28 -8.17 3.23 5.22
N GLY A 29 -7.12 3.17 4.41
CA GLY A 29 -5.82 2.68 4.87
C GLY A 29 -4.63 3.26 4.14
N THR A 30 -3.45 2.74 4.44
CA THR A 30 -2.19 3.15 3.81
C THR A 30 -1.54 2.00 3.09
N ARG A 31 -0.90 2.30 1.95
CA ARG A 31 -0.30 1.37 0.97
C ARG A 31 1.06 1.91 0.60
N PHE A 32 1.91 1.13 -0.07
CA PHE A 32 3.15 1.67 -0.62
C PHE A 32 3.42 1.22 -2.05
N ALA A 33 4.12 2.08 -2.78
CA ALA A 33 4.40 1.90 -4.20
C ALA A 33 5.56 0.95 -4.44
N LEU A 34 5.35 0.00 -5.34
CA LEU A 34 6.36 -0.94 -5.81
C LEU A 34 6.85 -0.51 -7.19
N LYS A 35 8.15 -0.65 -7.42
CA LYS A 35 8.71 -0.41 -8.75
C LYS A 35 8.20 -1.51 -9.67
N ASN A 36 7.51 -1.12 -10.74
CA ASN A 36 7.16 -2.05 -11.81
C ASN A 36 8.45 -2.38 -12.59
N ASP A 37 9.06 -3.53 -12.29
CA ASP A 37 10.12 -4.05 -13.14
C ASP A 37 9.46 -4.74 -14.35
N LYS A 38 9.94 -4.40 -15.56
CA LYS A 38 9.42 -4.91 -16.85
C LYS A 38 9.49 -6.44 -17.00
N THR A 39 9.95 -7.14 -15.96
CA THR A 39 10.04 -8.59 -15.83
C THR A 39 8.74 -9.23 -15.36
N THR A 40 7.72 -8.44 -15.05
CA THR A 40 6.49 -8.93 -14.42
C THR A 40 5.55 -9.68 -15.38
N LEU A 41 4.97 -10.77 -14.85
CA LEU A 41 4.04 -11.69 -15.52
C LEU A 41 2.70 -11.03 -15.93
N TRP A 42 2.45 -9.79 -15.55
CA TRP A 42 1.19 -9.09 -15.79
C TRP A 42 1.21 -8.38 -17.14
N LYS A 43 0.73 -9.07 -18.18
CA LYS A 43 0.67 -8.54 -19.56
C LYS A 43 -0.18 -7.27 -19.73
N SER A 44 -0.96 -6.88 -18.73
CA SER A 44 -1.94 -5.79 -18.79
C SER A 44 -1.48 -4.50 -18.11
N ILE A 45 -0.25 -4.39 -17.61
CA ILE A 45 0.26 -3.16 -16.98
C ILE A 45 1.37 -2.52 -17.82
N GLU A 46 1.35 -1.19 -17.90
CA GLU A 46 2.37 -0.40 -18.57
C GLU A 46 3.48 0.01 -17.60
N GLU A 47 4.67 0.36 -18.11
CA GLU A 47 5.75 0.88 -17.27
C GLU A 47 5.35 2.18 -16.53
N SER A 48 4.47 2.97 -17.16
CA SER A 48 3.90 4.19 -16.61
C SER A 48 2.84 3.95 -15.54
N ASP A 49 2.39 2.71 -15.32
CA ASP A 49 1.42 2.39 -14.30
C ASP A 49 2.06 2.29 -12.91
N LEU A 50 1.32 2.74 -11.90
CA LEU A 50 1.71 2.64 -10.51
C LEU A 50 1.18 1.34 -9.92
N VAL A 51 2.07 0.52 -9.37
CA VAL A 51 1.71 -0.67 -8.60
C VAL A 51 1.80 -0.35 -7.11
N LEU A 52 0.74 -0.64 -6.36
CA LEU A 52 0.70 -0.52 -4.91
C LEU A 52 0.50 -1.88 -4.26
N ILE A 53 1.08 -2.08 -3.09
CA ILE A 53 0.85 -3.26 -2.25
C ILE A 53 0.10 -2.90 -0.97
N THR A 54 -0.75 -3.81 -0.52
CA THR A 54 -1.61 -3.64 0.66
C THR A 54 -2.07 -4.98 1.24
N SER A 55 -2.62 -4.96 2.45
CA SER A 55 -3.35 -6.05 3.05
C SER A 55 -4.58 -6.50 2.24
N ALA A 56 -4.83 -7.81 2.18
CA ALA A 56 -5.96 -8.40 1.46
C ALA A 56 -7.27 -8.42 2.27
N HIS A 57 -7.19 -8.57 3.59
CA HIS A 57 -8.35 -8.55 4.50
C HIS A 57 -9.05 -7.19 4.48
N TYR A 58 -8.33 -6.15 4.06
CA TYR A 58 -8.84 -4.79 3.99
C TYR A 58 -9.97 -4.65 2.97
N PHE A 59 -10.01 -5.52 1.97
CA PHE A 59 -11.07 -5.51 0.97
C PHE A 59 -11.90 -6.78 1.11
N PRO A 60 -13.24 -6.69 1.04
CA PRO A 60 -14.03 -7.87 0.72
C PRO A 60 -13.58 -8.45 -0.62
N LYS A 61 -14.01 -9.67 -0.94
CA LYS A 61 -13.59 -10.35 -2.18
C LYS A 61 -13.84 -9.53 -3.43
N PHE A 62 -14.87 -8.67 -3.40
CA PHE A 62 -15.31 -7.82 -4.51
C PHE A 62 -15.60 -6.39 -4.02
N PRO A 63 -14.58 -5.52 -3.96
CA PRO A 63 -14.83 -4.09 -3.73
C PRO A 63 -15.60 -3.51 -4.93
N ARG A 64 -16.49 -2.56 -4.66
CA ARG A 64 -17.24 -1.83 -5.69
C ARG A 64 -16.35 -0.79 -6.37
N SER A 65 -15.52 -0.11 -5.59
CA SER A 65 -14.53 0.84 -6.09
C SER A 65 -13.30 0.83 -5.20
N ILE A 66 -12.15 1.12 -5.79
CA ILE A 66 -10.91 1.38 -5.07
C ILE A 66 -10.34 2.68 -5.62
N ALA A 67 -9.95 3.58 -4.73
CA ALA A 67 -9.41 4.87 -5.09
C ALA A 67 -8.21 5.19 -4.19
N VAL A 68 -7.16 5.78 -4.73
CA VAL A 68 -5.93 6.10 -3.99
C VAL A 68 -5.49 7.54 -4.21
N ARG A 69 -4.77 8.10 -3.25
CA ARG A 69 -4.17 9.43 -3.37
C ARG A 69 -2.85 9.54 -2.61
N ARG A 70 -2.01 10.51 -2.96
CA ARG A 70 -0.90 10.89 -2.09
C ARG A 70 -1.41 11.66 -0.88
N PHE A 71 -0.61 11.72 0.19
CA PHE A 71 -0.98 12.46 1.40
C PHE A 71 -1.24 13.94 1.13
N ASP A 72 -0.45 14.53 0.26
CA ASP A 72 -0.46 15.96 -0.05
C ASP A 72 -1.38 16.30 -1.24
N ASP A 73 -2.02 15.28 -1.84
CA ASP A 73 -2.98 15.45 -2.94
C ASP A 73 -4.42 15.41 -2.42
N ASN A 74 -5.28 16.26 -2.98
CA ASN A 74 -6.71 16.31 -2.63
C ASN A 74 -7.58 15.39 -3.50
N SER A 75 -7.07 14.96 -4.65
CA SER A 75 -7.82 14.17 -5.62
C SER A 75 -7.46 12.69 -5.52
N PHE A 76 -8.48 11.84 -5.58
CA PHE A 76 -8.30 10.40 -5.68
C PHE A 76 -8.20 9.96 -7.14
N LEU A 77 -7.36 8.96 -7.38
CA LEU A 77 -7.20 8.23 -8.62
C LEU A 77 -7.83 6.86 -8.47
N GLU A 78 -8.48 6.37 -9.52
CA GLU A 78 -9.07 5.02 -9.53
C GLU A 78 -7.98 3.95 -9.57
N ALA A 79 -8.18 2.87 -8.81
CA ALA A 79 -7.28 1.73 -8.75
C ALA A 79 -8.03 0.42 -8.99
N GLU A 80 -7.34 -0.55 -9.55
CA GLU A 80 -7.88 -1.89 -9.82
C GLU A 80 -7.07 -2.95 -9.09
N VAL A 81 -7.69 -4.09 -8.77
CA VAL A 81 -6.98 -5.25 -8.21
C VAL A 81 -6.20 -5.95 -9.32
N LEU A 82 -4.87 -5.97 -9.18
CA LEU A 82 -3.98 -6.64 -10.11
C LEU A 82 -3.79 -8.13 -9.75
N ASP A 83 -3.54 -8.42 -8.47
CA ASP A 83 -3.42 -9.79 -7.95
C ASP A 83 -3.81 -9.80 -6.47
N ARG A 84 -4.34 -10.93 -6.00
CA ARG A 84 -4.74 -11.12 -4.61
C ARG A 84 -4.24 -12.46 -4.10
N LYS A 85 -3.42 -12.43 -3.04
CA LYS A 85 -2.94 -13.58 -2.28
C LYS A 85 -3.51 -13.54 -0.87
N ALA A 86 -4.79 -13.92 -0.73
CA ALA A 86 -5.51 -13.90 0.55
C ALA A 86 -4.80 -14.71 1.64
N ARG A 87 -4.17 -15.85 1.30
CA ARG A 87 -3.40 -16.67 2.25
C ARG A 87 -2.23 -15.91 2.90
N TRP A 88 -1.67 -14.93 2.21
CA TRP A 88 -0.55 -14.11 2.68
C TRP A 88 -0.99 -12.70 3.07
N ASP A 89 -2.31 -12.51 3.20
CA ASP A 89 -2.92 -11.22 3.41
C ASP A 89 -2.36 -10.11 2.51
N THR A 90 -2.12 -10.40 1.22
CA THR A 90 -1.49 -9.45 0.31
C THR A 90 -2.34 -9.23 -0.93
N THR A 91 -2.49 -7.97 -1.35
CA THR A 91 -3.14 -7.56 -2.59
C THR A 91 -2.28 -6.53 -3.30
N LEU A 92 -2.13 -6.70 -4.61
CA LEU A 92 -1.54 -5.72 -5.51
C LEU A 92 -2.64 -4.94 -6.18
N LEU A 93 -2.47 -3.63 -6.24
CA LEU A 93 -3.34 -2.70 -6.93
C LEU A 93 -2.57 -2.03 -8.06
N VAL A 94 -3.26 -1.68 -9.13
CA VAL A 94 -2.71 -0.90 -10.24
C VAL A 94 -3.50 0.40 -10.39
N VAL A 95 -2.78 1.51 -10.61
CA VAL A 95 -3.35 2.81 -10.96
C VAL A 95 -2.84 3.18 -12.34
N LYS A 96 -3.77 3.29 -13.30
CA LYS A 96 -3.43 3.52 -14.71
C LYS A 96 -2.91 4.93 -14.94
N GLY A 97 -1.80 5.06 -15.65
CA GLY A 97 -1.21 6.34 -16.03
C GLY A 97 -0.70 7.21 -14.86
N ALA A 98 -0.50 6.61 -13.68
CA ALA A 98 0.01 7.30 -12.50
C ALA A 98 1.42 6.83 -12.14
N ASN A 99 2.25 7.73 -11.59
CA ASN A 99 3.59 7.41 -11.11
C ASN A 99 3.86 8.09 -9.76
N CYS A 100 4.62 7.44 -8.89
CA CYS A 100 5.02 7.95 -7.59
C CYS A 100 6.41 8.65 -7.56
N GLY A 101 7.25 8.49 -8.58
CA GLY A 101 8.60 9.07 -8.67
C GLY A 101 9.63 8.45 -7.71
N ASN A 102 9.18 7.91 -6.58
CA ASN A 102 9.96 7.13 -5.62
C ASN A 102 9.19 5.85 -5.28
N TYR A 103 9.91 4.74 -5.19
CA TYR A 103 9.34 3.43 -4.89
C TYR A 103 9.93 2.86 -3.60
N ALA A 104 9.17 2.00 -2.94
CA ALA A 104 9.69 1.23 -1.83
C ALA A 104 10.79 0.28 -2.31
N GLU A 105 11.80 0.11 -1.45
CA GLU A 105 12.91 -0.81 -1.64
C GLU A 105 12.86 -1.81 -0.50
N PHE A 106 12.75 -3.11 -0.81
CA PHE A 106 12.74 -4.16 0.21
C PHE A 106 14.13 -4.35 0.82
N CYS A 107 14.18 -4.77 2.08
CA CYS A 107 15.40 -5.12 2.77
C CYS A 107 15.84 -6.53 2.33
N ASP A 108 17.04 -6.62 1.76
CA ASP A 108 17.54 -7.86 1.11
C ASP A 108 17.95 -8.95 2.13
N ASP A 109 18.28 -8.54 3.35
CA ASP A 109 18.76 -9.41 4.43
C ASP A 109 17.66 -9.86 5.41
N GLY A 110 16.42 -9.38 5.21
CA GLY A 110 15.29 -9.65 6.10
C GLY A 110 15.51 -9.17 7.55
N SER A 111 16.50 -8.31 7.80
CA SER A 111 16.90 -7.94 9.16
C SER A 111 15.86 -7.01 9.80
N ILE A 112 15.32 -7.49 10.92
CA ILE A 112 14.50 -6.71 11.85
C ILE A 112 15.38 -6.14 12.99
N SER A 113 16.67 -6.50 13.03
CA SER A 113 17.57 -6.22 14.16
C SER A 113 17.80 -4.72 14.42
N ASP A 114 17.66 -3.87 13.40
CA ASP A 114 17.81 -2.41 13.53
C ASP A 114 16.49 -1.69 13.83
N CYS A 115 15.40 -2.42 14.10
CA CYS A 115 14.05 -1.90 14.26
C CYS A 115 13.73 -1.31 15.65
N GLN A 116 14.72 -0.84 16.42
CA GLN A 116 14.45 -0.16 17.71
C GLN A 116 13.59 1.12 17.55
N THR A 117 13.39 1.59 16.32
CA THR A 117 12.38 2.62 16.00
C THR A 117 11.63 2.22 14.73
N LEU A 118 10.54 1.47 14.89
CA LEU A 118 9.57 1.23 13.82
C LEU A 118 8.86 2.55 13.52
N LEU A 119 9.15 3.15 12.36
CA LEU A 119 8.40 4.31 11.90
C LEU A 119 7.19 3.85 11.11
N GLN A 120 6.06 3.77 11.81
CA GLN A 120 4.75 3.56 11.23
C GLN A 120 4.20 4.90 10.73
N LYS A 121 3.79 4.95 9.47
CA LYS A 121 2.93 6.02 8.97
C LYS A 121 1.71 5.40 8.31
N GLY A 122 0.60 5.36 9.05
CA GLY A 122 -0.68 4.84 8.58
C GLY A 122 -1.15 3.59 9.30
N CYS A 123 -2.20 2.98 8.77
CA CYS A 123 -2.89 1.82 9.32
C CYS A 123 -2.52 0.54 8.54
N SER A 124 -3.29 -0.55 8.68
CA SER A 124 -3.10 -1.79 7.91
C SER A 124 -2.81 -1.53 6.43
N GLY A 125 -1.90 -2.31 5.85
CA GLY A 125 -1.32 -2.17 4.50
C GLY A 125 -0.12 -1.23 4.40
N GLY A 126 0.22 -0.50 5.47
CA GLY A 126 1.34 0.44 5.49
C GLY A 126 2.72 -0.25 5.53
N PRO A 127 3.76 0.39 4.99
CA PRO A 127 5.13 -0.14 5.04
C PRO A 127 5.72 -0.06 6.46
N ILE A 128 6.45 -1.10 6.84
CA ILE A 128 7.34 -1.11 8.01
C ILE A 128 8.77 -0.99 7.50
N ILE A 129 9.53 -0.02 8.01
CA ILE A 129 10.89 0.28 7.54
C ILE A 129 11.94 0.17 8.63
N ASN A 130 13.17 -0.18 8.22
CA ASN A 130 14.36 -0.08 9.07
C ASN A 130 14.96 1.34 9.05
N THR A 131 16.03 1.55 9.83
CA THR A 131 16.77 2.83 9.92
C THR A 131 17.44 3.26 8.60
N HIS A 132 17.62 2.34 7.66
CA HIS A 132 18.10 2.60 6.31
C HIS A 132 16.99 3.05 5.33
N GLY A 133 15.73 2.98 5.78
CA GLY A 133 14.56 3.34 4.97
C GLY A 133 14.14 2.25 3.98
N LYS A 134 14.60 1.02 4.19
CA LYS A 134 14.19 -0.17 3.43
C LYS A 134 12.98 -0.82 4.11
N VAL A 135 12.05 -1.34 3.31
CA VAL A 135 10.86 -2.04 3.77
C VAL A 135 11.25 -3.43 4.26
N VAL A 136 10.94 -3.72 5.53
CA VAL A 136 11.13 -5.04 6.16
C VAL A 136 9.82 -5.79 6.34
N GLY A 137 8.68 -5.12 6.13
CA GLY A 137 7.36 -5.74 6.24
C GLY A 137 6.22 -4.79 5.92
N MET A 138 5.01 -5.29 6.09
CA MET A 138 3.76 -4.55 5.92
C MET A 138 2.89 -4.75 7.16
N LEU A 139 2.27 -3.68 7.65
CA LEU A 139 1.37 -3.75 8.79
C LEU A 139 0.08 -4.47 8.40
N VAL A 140 -0.32 -5.52 9.13
CA VAL A 140 -1.52 -6.33 8.82
C VAL A 140 -2.65 -6.10 9.83
N GLY A 141 -2.38 -5.45 10.96
CA GLY A 141 -3.41 -5.11 11.93
C GLY A 141 -2.82 -4.43 13.15
N GLU A 142 -3.70 -3.88 13.96
CA GLU A 142 -3.41 -3.38 15.31
C GLU A 142 -4.28 -4.15 16.29
N PHE A 143 -3.70 -4.56 17.42
CA PHE A 143 -4.50 -4.97 18.58
C PHE A 143 -4.99 -3.67 19.24
N ASP A 144 -6.32 -3.50 19.33
CA ASP A 144 -7.07 -2.39 19.94
C ASP A 144 -6.25 -1.20 20.49
N GLY A 145 -6.37 -0.03 19.82
CA GLY A 145 -6.03 1.25 20.46
C GLY A 145 -5.15 2.25 19.71
N CYS A 146 -5.23 2.36 18.38
CA CYS A 146 -4.59 3.47 17.67
C CYS A 146 -5.59 4.62 17.47
N PRO A 147 -5.41 5.77 18.16
CA PRO A 147 -6.27 6.92 17.93
C PRO A 147 -5.96 7.51 16.55
N THR A 148 -7.02 7.73 15.77
CA THR A 148 -7.01 8.50 14.52
C THR A 148 -6.49 9.92 14.72
#